data_AF-A0A6I9ZRS7-F1
#
_entry.id   AF-A0A6I9ZRS7-F1
#
_cell.length_a   1.000
_cell.length_b   1.000
_cell.length_c   1.000
_cell.angle_alpha   90.00
_cell.angle_beta   90.00
_cell.angle_gamma   90.00
#
_symmetry.space_group_name_H-M   'P 1'
#
loop_
_entity.id
_entity.type
_entity.pdbx_description
1 polymer ?
#
loop_
_entity_poly.entity_id
_entity_poly.type
_entity_poly.pdbx_seq_one_letter_code
_entity_poly.pdbx_strand_id
1 'polypeptide(L)'
;MPSKGKDKKKGKNKGKDKKKVIKADESAVDRAKASASLWEARLEVTELSRIEYRDTSRRLAKSNEELKKQQYKMEKDTMSVLSYLKKQDQEKDNMIEKLKQQLNETKEKAKEENEKLEQKYILQINELEGEFQQKAKEIGMIQTELKTIKQFQKRKIQVEKELDDLKENLRNMERKHQETLRRLEGKFFEEKHRLEQEAEKKIIMLAERAHHEAIAQLNHAGRAVFKENVYLQKALAYHLKEADALQKNSQKLQKTQTFLLHQKEINDLLVKEKIMQFTQQRLQIQTLQKKVVSLETALSCMTREFEAEVLKMQRQAMIENQAGQVEIDKLQHLLQMKDREMNRVKKLAKNILDERTEVESFFLDALHQVKQQILLGRKHYKKVAQAAFNFKMREACAGRTEYPQIRTFDGKEHSTNSVTQDLMEAEKWTDIQGNVDIEDLTWEQKEKVLRLLFAKMNGFVSRKYSQSSRPSVPDYVVADDGETKEFGDDSKLQDQTFITQQVPISDSSGELMIPNIQKESQESDIGTS
;
A
#
# COMPACT_ATOMS: atom_id res chain seq x y z
N MET A 1 -14.47 -79.42 -0.54
CA MET A 1 -15.91 -79.25 -0.25
C MET A 1 -16.72 -79.56 -1.50
N PRO A 2 -17.84 -80.30 -1.42
CA PRO A 2 -18.29 -81.25 -2.45
C PRO A 2 -19.71 -81.00 -2.99
N SER A 3 -20.06 -81.59 -4.13
CA SER A 3 -21.30 -82.39 -4.37
C SER A 3 -21.24 -82.87 -5.83
N LYS A 4 -21.15 -84.16 -6.17
CA LYS A 4 -22.08 -85.30 -5.96
C LYS A 4 -23.54 -84.96 -6.30
N GLY A 5 -23.91 -85.28 -7.54
CA GLY A 5 -25.28 -85.63 -7.93
C GLY A 5 -25.22 -86.89 -8.80
N LYS A 6 -25.64 -88.02 -8.22
CA LYS A 6 -25.77 -89.35 -8.83
C LYS A 6 -27.26 -89.69 -8.73
N ASP A 7 -27.90 -90.11 -9.82
CA ASP A 7 -29.10 -90.97 -9.87
C ASP A 7 -29.15 -91.53 -11.30
N LYS A 8 -29.07 -92.83 -11.65
CA LYS A 8 -29.51 -94.13 -11.08
C LYS A 8 -31.04 -94.36 -11.10
N LYS A 9 -31.54 -95.11 -12.09
CA LYS A 9 -32.43 -96.32 -11.95
C LYS A 9 -33.09 -96.71 -13.30
N LYS A 10 -32.95 -97.99 -13.73
CA LYS A 10 -33.89 -99.16 -13.60
C LYS A 10 -35.18 -98.99 -14.40
N GLY A 11 -35.76 -99.97 -15.11
CA GLY A 11 -35.61 -101.43 -15.29
C GLY A 11 -36.57 -101.85 -16.43
N LYS A 12 -36.32 -102.88 -17.25
CA LYS A 12 -36.47 -104.35 -17.06
C LYS A 12 -37.93 -104.86 -16.91
N ASN A 13 -38.50 -105.41 -18.00
CA ASN A 13 -39.31 -106.66 -18.15
C ASN A 13 -40.26 -106.55 -19.37
N LYS A 14 -40.41 -107.47 -20.34
CA LYS A 14 -40.62 -108.96 -20.45
C LYS A 14 -42.09 -109.29 -20.80
N GLY A 15 -42.30 -109.95 -21.96
CA GLY A 15 -43.52 -110.70 -22.36
C GLY A 15 -43.63 -110.81 -23.90
N LYS A 16 -43.26 -111.94 -24.54
CA LYS A 16 -44.11 -113.07 -25.01
C LYS A 16 -45.19 -112.64 -26.05
N ASP A 17 -45.47 -113.31 -27.17
CA ASP A 17 -44.97 -114.51 -27.86
C ASP A 17 -45.67 -114.63 -29.24
N LYS A 18 -45.12 -115.46 -30.15
CA LYS A 18 -45.70 -116.14 -31.34
C LYS A 18 -45.71 -115.50 -32.76
N LYS A 19 -44.79 -116.05 -33.60
CA LYS A 19 -44.93 -116.68 -34.97
C LYS A 19 -45.52 -115.81 -36.12
N LYS A 20 -45.00 -115.78 -37.37
CA LYS A 20 -44.54 -116.88 -38.25
C LYS A 20 -43.94 -116.30 -39.57
N VAL A 21 -42.69 -116.70 -39.93
CA VAL A 21 -42.11 -117.12 -41.27
C VAL A 21 -42.34 -116.18 -42.51
N ILE A 22 -41.38 -115.74 -43.35
CA ILE A 22 -40.61 -116.48 -44.40
C ILE A 22 -39.48 -115.58 -45.01
N LYS A 23 -38.32 -116.22 -45.29
CA LYS A 23 -37.14 -115.94 -46.16
C LYS A 23 -37.08 -114.69 -47.07
N ALA A 24 -35.91 -114.01 -47.11
CA ALA A 24 -35.32 -113.41 -48.32
C ALA A 24 -33.83 -113.04 -48.11
N ASP A 25 -32.94 -113.72 -48.82
CA ASP A 25 -31.47 -113.59 -48.77
C ASP A 25 -30.91 -112.46 -49.67
N GLU A 26 -31.79 -111.63 -50.26
CA GLU A 26 -31.43 -110.41 -51.03
C GLU A 26 -31.41 -109.15 -50.14
N SER A 27 -31.95 -109.23 -48.92
CA SER A 27 -32.11 -108.12 -47.98
C SER A 27 -30.85 -107.77 -47.18
N ALA A 28 -29.84 -108.67 -47.16
CA ALA A 28 -28.63 -108.48 -46.37
C ALA A 28 -27.63 -107.51 -47.04
N VAL A 29 -27.51 -107.56 -48.37
CA VAL A 29 -26.60 -106.69 -49.14
C VAL A 29 -27.11 -105.25 -49.16
N ASP A 30 -28.41 -105.04 -49.35
CA ASP A 30 -28.98 -103.69 -49.30
C ASP A 30 -29.03 -103.12 -47.88
N ARG A 31 -29.19 -103.96 -46.84
CA ARG A 31 -28.97 -103.54 -45.44
C ARG A 31 -27.51 -103.18 -45.15
N ALA A 32 -26.54 -103.86 -45.79
CA ALA A 32 -25.12 -103.55 -45.66
C ALA A 32 -24.74 -102.26 -46.41
N LYS A 33 -25.32 -102.00 -47.59
CA LYS A 33 -25.17 -100.73 -48.32
C LYS A 33 -25.81 -99.56 -47.58
N ALA A 34 -27.03 -99.74 -47.07
CA ALA A 34 -27.70 -98.72 -46.26
C ALA A 34 -26.96 -98.45 -44.93
N SER A 35 -26.38 -99.48 -44.30
CA SER A 35 -25.56 -99.30 -43.11
C SER A 35 -24.22 -98.64 -43.43
N ALA A 36 -23.58 -98.97 -44.56
CA ALA A 36 -22.38 -98.29 -45.05
C ALA A 36 -22.63 -96.80 -45.34
N SER A 37 -23.69 -96.43 -46.06
CA SER A 37 -24.06 -95.02 -46.27
C SER A 37 -24.39 -94.29 -44.96
N LEU A 38 -25.00 -94.98 -43.98
CA LEU A 38 -25.25 -94.37 -42.66
C LEU A 38 -23.95 -94.14 -41.87
N TRP A 39 -22.96 -95.03 -41.98
CA TRP A 39 -21.63 -94.84 -41.41
C TRP A 39 -20.83 -93.76 -42.14
N GLU A 40 -20.96 -93.65 -43.47
CA GLU A 40 -20.38 -92.57 -44.27
C GLU A 40 -20.97 -91.20 -43.90
N ALA A 41 -22.29 -91.07 -43.84
CA ALA A 41 -22.94 -89.82 -43.41
C ALA A 41 -22.58 -89.45 -41.96
N ARG A 42 -22.46 -90.45 -41.07
CA ARG A 42 -22.00 -90.23 -39.70
C ARG A 42 -20.53 -89.81 -39.65
N LEU A 43 -19.68 -90.41 -40.47
CA LEU A 43 -18.27 -90.03 -40.62
C LEU A 43 -18.17 -88.58 -41.11
N GLU A 44 -18.91 -88.23 -42.16
CA GLU A 44 -18.97 -86.88 -42.74
C GLU A 44 -19.43 -85.83 -41.71
N VAL A 45 -20.51 -86.09 -40.97
CA VAL A 45 -20.97 -85.18 -39.90
C VAL A 45 -19.91 -85.05 -38.79
N THR A 46 -19.25 -86.15 -38.40
CA THR A 46 -18.16 -86.07 -37.41
C THR A 46 -16.94 -85.33 -37.96
N GLU A 47 -16.64 -85.46 -39.24
CA GLU A 47 -15.52 -84.81 -39.91
C GLU A 47 -15.78 -83.30 -40.08
N LEU A 48 -16.99 -82.91 -40.45
CA LEU A 48 -17.46 -81.51 -40.44
C LEU A 48 -17.38 -80.92 -39.03
N SER A 49 -17.90 -81.62 -38.02
CA SER A 49 -17.79 -81.13 -36.63
C SER A 49 -16.32 -80.98 -36.19
N ARG A 50 -15.43 -81.90 -36.59
CA ARG A 50 -13.98 -81.81 -36.31
C ARG A 50 -13.35 -80.61 -37.01
N ILE A 51 -13.74 -80.32 -38.26
CA ILE A 51 -13.30 -79.15 -39.00
C ILE A 51 -13.78 -77.87 -38.30
N GLU A 52 -15.05 -77.79 -37.92
CA GLU A 52 -15.63 -76.67 -37.17
C GLU A 52 -14.94 -76.45 -35.81
N TYR A 53 -14.65 -77.54 -35.07
CA TYR A 53 -13.88 -77.46 -33.82
C TYR A 53 -12.44 -76.98 -34.05
N ARG A 54 -11.80 -77.39 -35.13
CA ARG A 54 -10.46 -76.88 -35.51
C ARG A 54 -10.54 -75.40 -35.90
N ASP A 55 -11.56 -74.99 -36.64
CA ASP A 55 -11.74 -73.61 -37.09
C ASP A 55 -12.08 -72.67 -35.94
N THR A 56 -12.94 -73.10 -35.02
CA THR A 56 -13.23 -72.36 -33.78
C THR A 56 -11.99 -72.27 -32.89
N SER A 57 -11.23 -73.36 -32.72
CA SER A 57 -9.97 -73.34 -31.96
C SER A 57 -8.93 -72.43 -32.60
N ARG A 58 -8.79 -72.44 -33.93
CA ARG A 58 -7.90 -71.53 -34.68
C ARG A 58 -8.33 -70.07 -34.53
N ARG A 59 -9.63 -69.77 -34.64
CA ARG A 59 -10.18 -68.42 -34.41
C ARG A 59 -9.93 -67.95 -32.97
N LEU A 60 -10.15 -68.81 -31.99
CA LEU A 60 -9.89 -68.50 -30.58
C LEU A 60 -8.40 -68.27 -30.31
N ALA A 61 -7.52 -69.09 -30.88
CA ALA A 61 -6.07 -68.89 -30.77
C ALA A 61 -5.62 -67.56 -31.37
N LYS A 62 -6.14 -67.22 -32.57
CA LYS A 62 -5.87 -65.93 -33.22
C LYS A 62 -6.38 -64.75 -32.40
N SER A 63 -7.61 -64.84 -31.88
CA SER A 63 -8.19 -63.80 -31.02
C SER A 63 -7.40 -63.63 -29.72
N ASN A 64 -6.95 -64.72 -29.09
CA ASN A 64 -6.08 -64.65 -27.92
C ASN A 64 -4.71 -64.03 -28.23
N GLU A 65 -4.15 -64.29 -29.40
CA GLU A 65 -2.89 -63.66 -29.84
C GLU A 65 -3.08 -62.15 -30.09
N GLU A 66 -4.19 -61.75 -30.73
CA GLU A 66 -4.55 -60.35 -30.93
C GLU A 66 -4.78 -59.62 -29.60
N LEU A 67 -5.50 -60.23 -28.67
CA LEU A 67 -5.71 -59.68 -27.32
C LEU A 67 -4.39 -59.51 -26.57
N LYS A 68 -3.45 -60.47 -26.65
CA LYS A 68 -2.11 -60.32 -26.06
C LYS A 68 -1.32 -59.18 -26.69
N LYS A 69 -1.38 -59.02 -28.02
CA LYS A 69 -0.74 -57.89 -28.72
C LYS A 69 -1.34 -56.56 -28.29
N GLN A 70 -2.66 -56.49 -28.15
CA GLN A 70 -3.35 -55.30 -27.65
C GLN A 70 -2.96 -55.00 -26.20
N GLN A 71 -2.93 -56.00 -25.32
CA GLN A 71 -2.48 -55.86 -23.94
C GLN A 71 -1.06 -55.29 -23.88
N TYR A 72 -0.11 -55.89 -24.61
CA TYR A 72 1.27 -55.41 -24.64
C TYR A 72 1.39 -53.98 -25.16
N LYS A 73 0.61 -53.62 -26.19
CA LYS A 73 0.57 -52.26 -26.71
C LYS A 73 0.02 -51.28 -25.67
N MET A 74 -1.09 -51.61 -25.02
CA MET A 74 -1.68 -50.78 -23.96
C MET A 74 -0.74 -50.63 -22.76
N GLU A 75 -0.04 -51.69 -22.35
CA GLU A 75 0.95 -51.64 -21.27
C GLU A 75 2.11 -50.70 -21.63
N LYS A 76 2.60 -50.78 -22.88
CA LYS A 76 3.64 -49.88 -23.39
C LYS A 76 3.17 -48.43 -23.43
N ASP A 77 1.99 -48.17 -23.98
CA ASP A 77 1.42 -46.83 -24.07
C ASP A 77 1.16 -46.25 -22.66
N THR A 78 0.66 -47.06 -21.73
CA THR A 78 0.47 -46.68 -20.32
C THR A 78 1.80 -46.36 -19.66
N MET A 79 2.85 -47.15 -19.89
CA MET A 79 4.19 -46.89 -19.36
C MET A 79 4.80 -45.61 -19.95
N SER A 80 4.58 -45.32 -21.24
CA SER A 80 5.01 -44.07 -21.87
C SER A 80 4.30 -42.85 -21.27
N VAL A 81 2.99 -42.92 -21.06
CA VAL A 81 2.24 -41.84 -20.37
C VAL A 81 2.73 -41.67 -18.94
N LEU A 82 2.90 -42.77 -18.19
CA LEU A 82 3.31 -42.73 -16.79
C LEU A 82 4.74 -42.19 -16.62
N SER A 83 5.66 -42.57 -17.52
CA SER A 83 7.03 -42.03 -17.53
C SER A 83 7.08 -40.54 -17.89
N TYR A 84 6.26 -40.09 -18.85
CA TYR A 84 6.13 -38.67 -19.19
C TYR A 84 5.60 -37.87 -18.01
N LEU A 85 4.50 -38.32 -17.39
CA LEU A 85 3.92 -37.66 -16.21
C LEU A 85 4.92 -37.62 -15.05
N LYS A 86 5.61 -38.73 -14.77
CA LYS A 86 6.65 -38.78 -13.73
C LYS A 86 7.80 -37.81 -14.00
N LYS A 87 8.23 -37.68 -15.26
CA LYS A 87 9.27 -36.72 -15.64
C LYS A 87 8.79 -35.28 -15.43
N GLN A 88 7.56 -34.97 -15.85
CA GLN A 88 6.97 -33.65 -15.66
C GLN A 88 6.79 -33.30 -14.18
N ASP A 89 6.41 -34.28 -13.35
CA ASP A 89 6.27 -34.12 -11.90
C ASP A 89 7.63 -33.80 -11.26
N GLN A 90 8.67 -34.55 -11.62
CA GLN A 90 10.04 -34.28 -11.16
C GLN A 90 10.55 -32.91 -11.60
N GLU A 91 10.26 -32.47 -12.83
CA GLU A 91 10.65 -31.14 -13.32
C GLU A 91 9.96 -30.03 -12.52
N LYS A 92 8.67 -30.21 -12.18
CA LYS A 92 7.94 -29.28 -11.32
C LYS A 92 8.47 -29.28 -9.89
N ASP A 93 8.75 -30.44 -9.30
CA ASP A 93 9.34 -30.54 -7.97
C ASP A 93 10.69 -29.84 -7.89
N ASN A 94 11.56 -30.04 -8.89
CA ASN A 94 12.84 -29.34 -9.00
C ASN A 94 12.66 -27.83 -9.14
N MET A 95 11.63 -27.37 -9.85
CA MET A 95 11.31 -25.94 -9.97
C MET A 95 10.80 -25.37 -8.65
N ILE A 96 9.95 -26.11 -7.93
CA ILE A 96 9.46 -25.74 -6.60
C ILE A 96 10.64 -25.62 -5.63
N GLU A 97 11.60 -26.54 -5.67
CA GLU A 97 12.78 -26.52 -4.81
C GLU A 97 13.66 -25.30 -5.10
N LYS A 98 13.91 -24.99 -6.39
CA LYS A 98 14.63 -23.77 -6.79
C LYS A 98 13.93 -22.49 -6.33
N LEU A 99 12.61 -22.41 -6.51
CA LEU A 99 11.82 -21.25 -6.07
C LEU A 99 11.83 -21.10 -4.54
N LYS A 100 11.77 -22.22 -3.80
CA LYS A 100 11.91 -22.20 -2.34
C LYS A 100 13.29 -21.72 -1.90
N GLN A 101 14.34 -22.15 -2.60
CA GLN A 101 15.70 -21.69 -2.31
C GLN A 101 15.84 -20.18 -2.58
N GLN A 102 15.38 -19.69 -3.72
CA GLN A 102 15.37 -18.26 -4.04
C GLN A 102 14.57 -17.43 -3.03
N LEU A 103 13.42 -17.94 -2.59
CA LEU A 103 12.60 -17.30 -1.56
C LEU A 103 13.34 -17.20 -0.22
N ASN A 104 14.09 -18.24 0.17
CA ASN A 104 14.88 -18.22 1.40
C ASN A 104 16.09 -17.29 1.28
N GLU A 105 16.81 -17.32 0.15
CA GLU A 105 17.95 -16.43 -0.08
C GLU A 105 17.55 -14.95 -0.07
N THR A 106 16.40 -14.61 -0.68
CA THR A 106 15.87 -13.23 -0.65
C THR A 106 15.43 -12.81 0.75
N LYS A 107 14.81 -13.70 1.52
CA LYS A 107 14.45 -13.45 2.92
C LYS A 107 15.67 -13.23 3.81
N GLU A 108 16.70 -14.06 3.69
CA GLU A 108 17.94 -13.90 4.48
C GLU A 108 18.67 -12.59 4.10
N LYS A 109 18.77 -12.26 2.81
CA LYS A 109 19.35 -10.96 2.38
C LYS A 109 18.58 -9.77 2.97
N ALA A 110 17.25 -9.79 2.90
CA ALA A 110 16.41 -8.74 3.49
C ALA A 110 16.61 -8.64 5.01
N LYS A 111 16.74 -9.79 5.69
CA LYS A 111 17.01 -9.83 7.14
C LYS A 111 18.39 -9.26 7.47
N GLU A 112 19.43 -9.63 6.73
CA GLU A 112 20.78 -9.08 6.91
C GLU A 112 20.84 -7.57 6.66
N GLU A 113 20.15 -7.08 5.63
CA GLU A 113 20.05 -5.64 5.34
C GLU A 113 19.33 -4.90 6.47
N ASN A 114 18.24 -5.48 6.99
CA ASN A 114 17.50 -4.92 8.11
C ASN A 114 18.34 -4.90 9.39
N GLU A 115 19.07 -5.97 9.71
CA GLU A 115 19.99 -6.04 10.84
C GLU A 115 21.13 -5.01 10.71
N LYS A 116 21.70 -4.83 9.51
CA LYS A 116 22.73 -3.81 9.25
C LYS A 116 22.17 -2.40 9.43
N LEU A 117 20.94 -2.15 9.00
CA LEU A 117 20.29 -0.85 9.14
C LEU A 117 19.97 -0.56 10.60
N GLU A 118 19.46 -1.54 11.34
CA GLU A 118 19.20 -1.46 12.77
C GLU A 118 20.49 -1.16 13.56
N GLN A 119 21.59 -1.86 13.25
CA GLN A 119 22.91 -1.58 13.85
C GLN A 119 23.38 -0.14 13.59
N LYS A 120 23.20 0.38 12.37
CA LYS A 120 23.56 1.78 12.05
C LYS A 120 22.75 2.76 12.89
N TYR A 121 21.44 2.55 13.05
CA TYR A 121 20.60 3.43 13.86
C TYR A 121 20.94 3.32 15.35
N ILE A 122 21.22 2.12 15.86
CA ILE A 122 21.67 1.94 17.24
C ILE A 122 22.98 2.70 17.50
N LEU A 123 23.94 2.63 16.58
CA LEU A 123 25.20 3.38 16.72
C LEU A 123 24.98 4.89 16.72
N GLN A 124 24.14 5.40 15.82
CA GLN A 124 23.79 6.83 15.77
C GLN A 124 23.08 7.30 17.04
N ILE A 125 22.15 6.50 17.58
CA ILE A 125 21.46 6.81 18.83
C ILE A 125 22.47 6.87 19.98
N ASN A 126 23.36 5.89 20.10
CA ASN A 126 24.36 5.86 21.15
C ASN A 126 25.35 7.03 21.05
N GLU A 127 25.74 7.45 19.85
CA GLU A 127 26.59 8.62 19.63
C GLU A 127 25.90 9.91 20.07
N LEU A 128 24.65 10.12 19.64
CA LEU A 128 23.85 11.28 20.05
C LEU A 128 23.56 11.29 21.56
N GLU A 129 23.28 10.15 22.16
CA GLU A 129 23.11 10.02 23.61
C GLU A 129 24.42 10.35 24.35
N GLY A 130 25.57 9.93 23.82
CA GLY A 130 26.88 10.27 24.35
C GLY A 130 27.16 11.77 24.31
N GLU A 131 26.93 12.42 23.16
CA GLU A 131 27.05 13.87 23.00
C GLU A 131 26.10 14.62 23.95
N PHE A 132 24.85 14.16 24.05
CA PHE A 132 23.87 14.73 24.96
C PHE A 132 24.32 14.66 26.42
N GLN A 133 24.80 13.49 26.87
CA GLN A 133 25.33 13.31 28.22
C GLN A 133 26.54 14.21 28.48
N GLN A 134 27.41 14.39 27.49
CA GLN A 134 28.57 15.27 27.60
C GLN A 134 28.14 16.74 27.72
N LYS A 135 27.21 17.20 26.89
CA LYS A 135 26.63 18.56 26.98
C LYS A 135 25.90 18.79 28.30
N ALA A 136 25.18 17.80 28.81
CA ALA A 136 24.54 17.88 30.11
C ALA A 136 25.56 18.08 31.25
N LYS A 137 26.71 17.38 31.20
CA LYS A 137 27.81 17.57 32.16
C LYS A 137 28.42 18.97 32.04
N GLU A 138 28.71 19.44 30.83
CA GLU A 138 29.23 20.80 30.58
C GLU A 138 28.30 21.88 31.14
N ILE A 139 26.99 21.77 30.87
CA ILE A 139 25.98 22.68 31.41
C ILE A 139 25.96 22.64 32.94
N GLY A 140 26.06 21.45 33.54
CA GLY A 140 26.16 21.29 34.99
C GLY A 140 27.36 22.03 35.59
N MET A 141 28.54 21.91 34.97
CA MET A 141 29.75 22.62 35.41
C MET A 141 29.57 24.15 35.29
N ILE A 142 29.09 24.64 34.15
CA ILE A 142 28.83 26.07 33.94
C ILE A 142 27.82 26.61 34.97
N GLN A 143 26.78 25.84 35.30
CA GLN A 143 25.82 26.24 36.34
C GLN A 143 26.48 26.34 37.72
N THR A 144 27.39 25.43 38.06
CA THR A 144 28.14 25.52 39.32
C THR A 144 29.07 26.73 39.35
N GLU A 145 29.78 27.02 38.26
CA GLU A 145 30.63 28.22 38.13
C GLU A 145 29.81 29.51 38.18
N LEU A 146 28.65 29.55 37.52
CA LEU A 146 27.76 30.70 37.59
C LEU A 146 27.28 30.95 39.03
N LYS A 147 27.04 29.89 39.80
CA LYS A 147 26.69 29.99 41.22
C LYS A 147 27.85 30.54 42.06
N THR A 148 29.09 30.11 41.81
CA THR A 148 30.26 30.65 42.53
C THR A 148 30.53 32.10 42.14
N ILE A 149 30.41 32.48 40.87
CA ILE A 149 30.52 33.87 40.41
C ILE A 149 29.47 34.76 41.06
N LYS A 150 28.21 34.31 41.14
CA LYS A 150 27.15 35.06 41.84
C LYS A 150 27.47 35.27 43.32
N GLN A 151 28.05 34.26 43.99
CA GLN A 151 28.50 34.41 45.38
C GLN A 151 29.68 35.38 45.49
N PHE A 152 30.63 35.33 44.57
CA PHE A 152 31.75 36.25 44.51
C PHE A 152 31.29 37.70 44.31
N GLN A 153 30.35 37.94 43.39
CA GLN A 153 29.77 39.28 43.17
C GLN A 153 29.10 39.82 44.43
N LYS A 154 28.33 38.99 45.15
CA LYS A 154 27.72 39.40 46.43
C LYS A 154 28.77 39.79 47.47
N ARG A 155 29.84 38.99 47.61
CA ARG A 155 30.96 39.31 48.51
C ARG A 155 31.71 40.57 48.09
N LYS A 156 31.93 40.76 46.79
CA LYS A 156 32.58 41.96 46.25
C LYS A 156 31.81 43.22 46.63
N ILE A 157 30.49 43.25 46.40
CA ILE A 157 29.63 44.37 46.78
C ILE A 157 29.70 44.65 48.29
N GLN A 158 29.71 43.60 49.11
CA GLN A 158 29.83 43.73 50.57
C GLN A 158 31.18 44.37 50.98
N VAL A 159 32.29 43.89 50.41
CA VAL A 159 33.64 44.41 50.71
C VAL A 159 33.81 45.85 50.20
N GLU A 160 33.28 46.17 49.02
CA GLU A 160 33.30 47.55 48.48
C GLU A 160 32.55 48.51 49.41
N LYS A 161 31.37 48.09 49.91
CA LYS A 161 30.62 48.87 50.89
C LYS A 161 31.40 49.07 52.20
N GLU A 162 31.99 48.01 52.75
CA GLU A 162 32.82 48.11 53.97
C GLU A 162 34.02 49.04 53.78
N LEU A 163 34.65 49.01 52.60
CA LEU A 163 35.77 49.89 52.26
C LEU A 163 35.33 51.36 52.20
N ASP A 164 34.18 51.65 51.60
CA ASP A 164 33.64 53.00 51.51
C ASP A 164 33.22 53.54 52.89
N ASP A 165 32.61 52.70 53.73
CA ASP A 165 32.31 53.02 55.13
C ASP A 165 33.59 53.33 55.91
N LEU A 166 34.66 52.55 55.71
CA LEU A 166 35.96 52.78 56.36
C LEU A 166 36.62 54.08 55.89
N LYS A 167 36.59 54.37 54.57
CA LYS A 167 37.09 55.63 54.01
C LYS A 167 36.33 56.83 54.57
N GLU A 168 35.01 56.72 54.72
CA GLU A 168 34.19 57.79 55.28
C GLU A 168 34.49 58.01 56.76
N ASN A 169 34.67 56.92 57.52
CA ASN A 169 35.11 57.00 58.91
C ASN A 169 36.49 57.68 59.03
N LEU A 170 37.44 57.35 58.15
CA LEU A 170 38.76 57.98 58.14
C LEU A 170 38.67 59.48 57.79
N ARG A 171 37.89 59.87 56.77
CA ARG A 171 37.62 61.27 56.44
C ARG A 171 36.98 62.02 57.61
N ASN A 172 36.05 61.39 58.31
CA ASN A 172 35.40 61.96 59.49
C ASN A 172 36.38 62.18 60.65
N MET A 173 37.27 61.22 60.90
CA MET A 173 38.31 61.33 61.94
C MET A 173 39.35 62.40 61.59
N GLU A 174 39.80 62.44 60.34
CA GLU A 174 40.72 63.46 59.83
C GLU A 174 40.12 64.87 59.98
N ARG A 175 38.84 65.04 59.61
CA ARG A 175 38.12 66.31 59.75
C ARG A 175 38.04 66.75 61.22
N LYS A 176 37.66 65.83 62.12
CA LYS A 176 37.62 66.09 63.58
C LYS A 176 39.00 66.45 64.12
N HIS A 177 40.06 65.79 63.64
CA HIS A 177 41.42 66.09 64.04
C HIS A 177 41.87 67.47 63.55
N GLN A 178 41.61 67.81 62.28
CA GLN A 178 41.87 69.15 61.74
C GLN A 178 41.08 70.25 62.44
N GLU A 179 39.82 70.01 62.80
CA GLU A 179 39.03 70.95 63.60
C GLU A 179 39.65 71.15 65.00
N THR A 180 40.12 70.07 65.62
CA THR A 180 40.80 70.13 66.92
C THR A 180 42.12 70.88 66.83
N LEU A 181 42.93 70.62 65.79
CA LEU A 181 44.17 71.34 65.50
C LEU A 181 43.89 72.82 65.28
N ARG A 182 42.95 73.17 64.39
CA ARG A 182 42.57 74.58 64.15
C ARG A 182 42.11 75.28 65.42
N ARG A 183 41.38 74.58 66.30
CA ARG A 183 40.95 75.13 67.60
C ARG A 183 42.13 75.37 68.54
N LEU A 184 43.12 74.48 68.57
CA LEU A 184 44.33 74.65 69.37
C LEU A 184 45.21 75.75 68.81
N GLU A 185 45.47 75.74 67.50
CA GLU A 185 46.19 76.79 66.78
C GLU A 185 45.56 78.15 67.00
N GLY A 186 44.23 78.27 66.89
CA GLY A 186 43.50 79.51 67.17
C GLY A 186 43.79 80.05 68.57
N LYS A 187 43.71 79.19 69.60
CA LYS A 187 44.07 79.58 70.99
C LYS A 187 45.54 79.99 71.11
N PHE A 188 46.45 79.27 70.45
CA PHE A 188 47.87 79.61 70.43
C PHE A 188 48.13 80.95 69.73
N PHE A 189 47.45 81.22 68.62
CA PHE A 189 47.55 82.47 67.88
C PHE A 189 46.99 83.63 68.67
N GLU A 190 45.83 83.48 69.32
CA GLU A 190 45.25 84.51 70.18
C GLU A 190 46.21 84.87 71.32
N GLU A 191 46.77 83.87 72.01
CA GLU A 191 47.71 84.08 73.11
C GLU A 191 49.03 84.67 72.62
N LYS A 192 49.59 84.14 71.53
CA LYS A 192 50.79 84.67 70.89
C LYS A 192 50.58 86.11 70.45
N HIS A 193 49.47 86.41 69.80
CA HIS A 193 49.16 87.76 69.33
C HIS A 193 48.97 88.73 70.50
N ARG A 194 48.35 88.31 71.59
CA ARG A 194 48.26 89.10 72.82
C ARG A 194 49.65 89.47 73.35
N LEU A 195 50.55 88.50 73.44
CA LEU A 195 51.94 88.70 73.90
C LEU A 195 52.75 89.55 72.91
N GLU A 196 52.62 89.30 71.61
CA GLU A 196 53.26 90.08 70.55
C GLU A 196 52.77 91.52 70.57
N GLN A 197 51.46 91.79 70.68
CA GLN A 197 50.94 93.15 70.81
C GLN A 197 51.46 93.85 72.06
N GLU A 198 51.61 93.15 73.18
CA GLU A 198 52.20 93.72 74.40
C GLU A 198 53.67 94.08 74.21
N ALA A 199 54.43 93.20 73.54
CA ALA A 199 55.84 93.44 73.20
C ALA A 199 55.99 94.54 72.15
N GLU A 200 55.17 94.53 71.11
CA GLU A 200 55.16 95.50 70.02
C GLU A 200 54.74 96.88 70.51
N LYS A 201 53.73 96.99 71.38
CA LYS A 201 53.44 98.27 72.06
C LYS A 201 54.65 98.79 72.84
N LYS A 202 55.39 97.92 73.54
CA LYS A 202 56.62 98.31 74.24
C LYS A 202 57.73 98.73 73.26
N ILE A 203 57.92 97.99 72.17
CA ILE A 203 58.92 98.28 71.13
C ILE A 203 58.56 99.56 70.39
N ILE A 204 57.32 99.74 69.96
CA ILE A 204 56.83 100.96 69.30
C ILE A 204 56.99 102.14 70.24
N MET A 205 56.61 102.04 71.52
CA MET A 205 56.86 103.15 72.46
C MET A 205 58.34 103.49 72.59
N LEU A 206 59.24 102.50 72.57
CA LEU A 206 60.70 102.72 72.62
C LEU A 206 61.25 103.25 71.29
N ALA A 207 60.76 102.73 70.17
CA ALA A 207 61.19 103.06 68.81
C ALA A 207 60.64 104.40 68.37
N GLU A 208 59.38 104.75 68.68
CA GLU A 208 58.83 106.09 68.48
C GLU A 208 59.58 107.09 69.34
N ARG A 209 59.91 106.76 70.60
CA ARG A 209 60.74 107.63 71.44
C ARG A 209 62.12 107.84 70.82
N ALA A 210 62.81 106.76 70.44
CA ALA A 210 64.12 106.82 69.80
C ALA A 210 64.10 107.46 68.40
N HIS A 211 63.05 107.25 67.61
CA HIS A 211 62.91 107.76 66.25
C HIS A 211 62.49 109.22 66.23
N HIS A 212 61.60 109.65 67.12
CA HIS A 212 61.31 111.08 67.32
C HIS A 212 62.55 111.81 67.83
N GLU A 213 63.30 111.20 68.77
CA GLU A 213 64.53 111.77 69.30
C GLU A 213 65.65 111.82 68.24
N ALA A 214 65.77 110.80 67.38
CA ALA A 214 66.71 110.79 66.24
C ALA A 214 66.31 111.74 65.11
N ILE A 215 65.02 111.85 64.76
CA ILE A 215 64.53 112.82 63.75
C ILE A 215 64.71 114.25 64.24
N ALA A 216 64.52 114.51 65.53
CA ALA A 216 64.76 115.82 66.15
C ALA A 216 66.25 116.21 66.11
N GLN A 217 67.16 115.24 66.16
CA GLN A 217 68.61 115.44 66.04
C GLN A 217 69.13 115.50 64.59
N LEU A 218 68.31 115.18 63.58
CA LEU A 218 68.73 115.23 62.18
C LEU A 218 68.75 116.66 61.63
N ASN A 219 69.78 116.98 60.84
CA ASN A 219 69.87 118.24 60.09
C ASN A 219 68.92 118.25 58.88
N HIS A 220 68.62 119.44 58.32
CA HIS A 220 67.64 119.62 57.23
C HIS A 220 67.86 118.67 56.03
N ALA A 221 69.12 118.42 55.64
CA ALA A 221 69.46 117.51 54.55
C ALA A 221 69.05 116.04 54.83
N GLY A 222 69.23 115.57 56.07
CA GLY A 222 68.83 114.21 56.47
C GLY A 222 67.32 114.00 56.43
N ARG A 223 66.53 115.04 56.77
CA ARG A 223 65.07 115.00 56.66
C ARG A 223 64.59 114.97 55.19
N ALA A 224 65.31 115.62 54.27
CA ALA A 224 64.98 115.60 52.84
C ALA A 224 65.23 114.21 52.23
N VAL A 225 66.39 113.60 52.51
CA VAL A 225 66.72 112.23 52.06
C VAL A 225 65.73 111.20 52.62
N PHE A 226 65.27 111.36 53.87
CA PHE A 226 64.23 110.49 54.44
C PHE A 226 62.90 110.57 53.69
N LYS A 227 62.44 111.78 53.34
CA LYS A 227 61.21 111.96 52.54
C LYS A 227 61.33 111.32 51.16
N GLU A 228 62.48 111.45 50.52
CA GLU A 228 62.76 110.81 49.23
C GLU A 228 62.80 109.27 49.37
N ASN A 229 63.41 108.74 50.42
CA ASN A 229 63.43 107.30 50.69
C ASN A 229 62.01 106.73 50.89
N VAL A 230 61.15 107.44 51.62
CA VAL A 230 59.72 107.08 51.78
C VAL A 230 58.98 107.11 50.44
N TYR A 231 59.29 108.08 49.56
CA TYR A 231 58.70 108.14 48.23
C TYR A 231 59.17 106.96 47.35
N LEU A 232 60.47 106.64 47.37
CA LEU A 232 61.03 105.49 46.66
C LEU A 232 60.48 104.16 47.17
N GLN A 233 60.28 104.01 48.48
CA GLN A 233 59.63 102.82 49.05
C GLN A 233 58.17 102.67 48.59
N LYS A 234 57.42 103.78 48.49
CA LYS A 234 56.05 103.76 47.92
C LYS A 234 56.05 103.35 46.45
N ALA A 235 57.00 103.86 45.66
CA ALA A 235 57.16 103.48 44.25
C ALA A 235 57.53 101.99 44.11
N LEU A 236 58.45 101.49 44.92
CA LEU A 236 58.84 100.08 44.94
C LEU A 236 57.66 99.17 45.32
N ALA A 237 56.87 99.56 46.32
CA ALA A 237 55.69 98.80 46.74
C ALA A 237 54.61 98.71 45.63
N TYR A 238 54.42 99.78 44.85
CA TYR A 238 53.52 99.76 43.70
C TYR A 238 53.98 98.76 42.64
N HIS A 239 55.26 98.81 42.24
CA HIS A 239 55.80 97.89 41.24
C HIS A 239 55.82 96.43 41.71
N LEU A 240 56.09 96.16 42.99
CA LEU A 240 55.99 94.81 43.55
C LEU A 240 54.55 94.28 43.47
N LYS A 241 53.55 95.12 43.75
CA LYS A 241 52.13 94.74 43.65
C LYS A 241 51.71 94.46 42.21
N GLU A 242 52.19 95.25 41.26
CA GLU A 242 51.97 95.03 39.82
C GLU A 242 52.63 93.74 39.34
N ALA A 243 53.88 93.48 39.74
CA ALA A 243 54.58 92.23 39.44
C ALA A 243 53.86 91.00 40.00
N ASP A 244 53.37 91.06 41.25
CA ASP A 244 52.58 89.98 41.86
C ASP A 244 51.24 89.76 41.13
N ALA A 245 50.57 90.83 40.71
CA ALA A 245 49.34 90.74 39.92
C ALA A 245 49.58 90.08 38.55
N LEU A 246 50.66 90.47 37.86
CA LEU A 246 51.07 89.85 36.59
C LEU A 246 51.47 88.38 36.78
N GLN A 247 52.20 88.05 37.86
CA GLN A 247 52.56 86.67 38.19
C GLN A 247 51.33 85.80 38.43
N LYS A 248 50.35 86.30 39.21
CA LYS A 248 49.08 85.60 39.45
C LYS A 248 48.29 85.39 38.16
N ASN A 249 48.27 86.37 37.27
CA ASN A 249 47.60 86.24 35.97
C ASN A 249 48.32 85.23 35.06
N SER A 250 49.66 85.25 35.03
CA SER A 250 50.47 84.25 34.30
C SER A 250 50.20 82.83 34.81
N GLN A 251 50.16 82.63 36.13
CA GLN A 251 49.82 81.34 36.74
C GLN A 251 48.40 80.89 36.42
N LYS A 252 47.40 81.80 36.42
CA LYS A 252 46.02 81.47 36.02
C LYS A 252 45.97 81.04 34.56
N LEU A 253 46.63 81.79 33.67
CA LEU A 253 46.68 81.47 32.25
C LEU A 253 47.35 80.11 32.01
N GLN A 254 48.46 79.83 32.70
CA GLN A 254 49.13 78.54 32.64
C GLN A 254 48.21 77.39 33.10
N LYS A 255 47.47 77.56 34.20
CA LYS A 255 46.49 76.57 34.67
C LYS A 255 45.37 76.33 33.66
N THR A 256 44.87 77.39 33.01
CA THR A 256 43.85 77.23 31.95
C THR A 256 44.41 76.54 30.72
N GLN A 257 45.66 76.82 30.34
CA GLN A 257 46.33 76.16 29.22
C GLN A 257 46.50 74.66 29.50
N THR A 258 46.98 74.28 30.69
CA THR A 258 47.14 72.87 31.04
C THR A 258 45.81 72.13 31.13
N PHE A 259 44.76 72.77 31.63
CA PHE A 259 43.40 72.22 31.65
C PHE A 259 42.85 71.99 30.23
N LEU A 260 42.94 72.99 29.35
CA LEU A 260 42.49 72.87 27.97
C LEU A 260 43.25 71.79 27.20
N LEU A 261 44.55 71.64 27.46
CA LEU A 261 45.35 70.56 26.87
C LEU A 261 44.85 69.17 27.31
N HIS A 262 44.60 68.97 28.61
CA HIS A 262 44.04 67.71 29.10
C HIS A 262 42.65 67.44 28.51
N GLN A 263 41.79 68.45 28.46
CA GLN A 263 40.46 68.32 27.87
C GLN A 263 40.53 67.94 26.38
N LYS A 264 41.46 68.55 25.63
CA LYS A 264 41.69 68.21 24.23
C LYS A 264 42.14 66.75 24.08
N GLU A 265 43.10 66.30 24.89
CA GLU A 265 43.60 64.93 24.85
C GLU A 265 42.50 63.90 25.17
N ILE A 266 41.68 64.15 26.19
CA ILE A 266 40.52 63.31 26.52
C ILE A 266 39.53 63.25 25.35
N ASN A 267 39.22 64.40 24.75
CA ASN A 267 38.31 64.46 23.60
C ASN A 267 38.88 63.71 22.39
N ASP A 268 40.18 63.84 22.12
CA ASP A 268 40.84 63.14 21.01
C ASP A 268 40.80 61.62 21.21
N LEU A 269 41.00 61.13 22.44
CA LEU A 269 40.85 59.71 22.78
C LEU A 269 39.40 59.23 22.62
N LEU A 270 38.43 60.01 23.10
CA LEU A 270 37.01 59.68 22.97
C LEU A 270 36.58 59.59 21.50
N VAL A 271 37.02 60.52 20.66
CA VAL A 271 36.72 60.51 19.21
C VAL A 271 37.33 59.27 18.55
N LYS A 272 38.58 58.92 18.87
CA LYS A 272 39.22 57.70 18.35
C LYS A 272 38.44 56.44 18.73
N GLU A 273 38.05 56.31 20.00
CA GLU A 273 37.27 55.18 20.49
C GLU A 273 35.92 55.08 19.76
N LYS A 274 35.21 56.20 19.58
CA LYS A 274 33.93 56.22 18.85
C LYS A 274 34.09 55.84 17.38
N ILE A 275 35.15 56.30 16.71
CA ILE A 275 35.45 55.90 15.33
C ILE A 275 35.73 54.40 15.24
N MET A 276 36.46 53.83 16.19
CA MET A 276 36.75 52.40 16.24
C MET A 276 35.48 51.57 16.43
N GLN A 277 34.64 51.93 17.40
CA GLN A 277 33.34 51.30 17.63
C GLN A 277 32.44 51.37 16.39
N PHE A 278 32.33 52.54 15.75
CA PHE A 278 31.54 52.72 14.53
C PHE A 278 32.08 51.88 13.37
N THR A 279 33.39 51.79 13.22
CA THR A 279 34.03 50.98 12.17
C THR A 279 33.75 49.49 12.39
N GLN A 280 33.82 49.01 13.65
CA GLN A 280 33.49 47.63 14.00
C GLN A 280 32.01 47.31 13.71
N GLN A 281 31.09 48.17 14.14
CA GLN A 281 29.66 48.02 13.85
C GLN A 281 29.39 47.99 12.35
N ARG A 282 30.04 48.87 11.57
CA ARG A 282 29.92 48.89 10.11
C ARG A 282 30.36 47.58 9.46
N LEU A 283 31.45 46.97 9.93
CA LEU A 283 31.92 45.67 9.44
C LEU A 283 30.95 44.53 9.79
N GLN A 284 30.36 44.55 10.98
CA GLN A 284 29.33 43.58 11.39
C GLN A 284 28.09 43.71 10.52
N ILE A 285 27.59 44.93 10.30
CA ILE A 285 26.45 45.21 9.42
C ILE A 285 26.75 44.72 8.00
N GLN A 286 27.94 45.00 7.47
CA GLN A 286 28.31 44.55 6.13
C GLN A 286 28.37 43.02 6.01
N THR A 287 28.85 42.33 7.04
CA THR A 287 28.88 40.87 7.10
C THR A 287 27.47 40.29 7.13
N LEU A 288 26.59 40.86 7.97
CA LEU A 288 25.18 40.47 8.05
C LEU A 288 24.45 40.72 6.72
N GLN A 289 24.66 41.87 6.08
CA GLN A 289 24.08 42.18 4.77
C GLN A 289 24.51 41.17 3.70
N LYS A 290 25.79 40.81 3.63
CA LYS A 290 26.27 39.77 2.70
C LYS A 290 25.60 38.42 2.96
N LYS A 291 25.42 38.06 4.24
CA LYS A 291 24.73 36.82 4.61
C LYS A 291 23.26 36.84 4.20
N VAL A 292 22.55 37.94 4.44
CA VAL A 292 21.16 38.12 4.01
C VAL A 292 21.03 37.94 2.50
N VAL A 293 21.85 38.65 1.70
CA VAL A 293 21.83 38.53 0.24
C VAL A 293 22.12 37.10 -0.22
N SER A 294 23.06 36.40 0.42
CA SER A 294 23.36 34.99 0.08
C SER A 294 22.18 34.06 0.37
N LEU A 295 21.46 34.27 1.48
CA LEU A 295 20.29 33.48 1.85
C LEU A 295 19.09 33.79 0.94
N GLU A 296 18.86 35.06 0.61
CA GLU A 296 17.83 35.48 -0.35
C GLU A 296 18.07 34.87 -1.73
N THR A 297 19.33 34.85 -2.19
CA THR A 297 19.71 34.23 -3.47
C THR A 297 19.47 32.72 -3.43
N ALA A 298 19.89 32.03 -2.36
CA ALA A 298 19.65 30.60 -2.22
C ALA A 298 18.16 30.26 -2.17
N LEU A 299 17.37 31.03 -1.42
CA LEU A 299 15.92 30.85 -1.31
C LEU A 299 15.22 31.10 -2.66
N SER A 300 15.65 32.13 -3.40
CA SER A 300 15.12 32.41 -4.74
C SER A 300 15.44 31.27 -5.73
N CYS A 301 16.64 30.71 -5.69
CA CYS A 301 17.00 29.54 -6.49
C CYS A 301 16.12 28.33 -6.15
N MET A 302 16.00 27.99 -4.86
CA MET A 302 15.15 26.88 -4.41
C MET A 302 13.69 27.07 -4.82
N THR A 303 13.15 28.28 -4.64
CA THR A 303 11.75 28.60 -5.02
C THR A 303 11.53 28.37 -6.52
N ARG A 304 12.46 28.81 -7.36
CA ARG A 304 12.39 28.62 -8.81
C ARG A 304 12.48 27.15 -9.22
N GLU A 305 13.33 26.37 -8.54
CA GLU A 305 13.43 24.92 -8.76
C GLU A 305 12.15 24.19 -8.37
N PHE A 306 11.56 24.55 -7.23
CA PHE A 306 10.26 24.01 -6.81
C PHE A 306 9.15 24.34 -7.82
N GLU A 307 9.05 25.59 -8.28
CA GLU A 307 8.08 26.00 -9.30
C GLU A 307 8.27 25.21 -10.61
N ALA A 308 9.52 25.00 -11.04
CA ALA A 308 9.83 24.23 -12.23
C ALA A 308 9.41 22.75 -12.09
N GLU A 309 9.66 22.13 -10.94
CA GLU A 309 9.27 20.73 -10.69
C GLU A 309 7.74 20.60 -10.60
N VAL A 310 7.05 21.53 -9.96
CA VAL A 310 5.57 21.58 -9.94
C VAL A 310 5.01 21.65 -11.36
N LEU A 311 5.55 22.51 -12.23
CA LEU A 311 5.11 22.62 -13.62
C LEU A 311 5.41 21.34 -14.43
N LYS A 312 6.48 20.62 -14.11
CA LYS A 312 6.81 19.34 -14.75
C LYS A 312 5.85 18.24 -14.31
N MET A 313 5.59 18.13 -13.01
CA MET A 313 4.60 17.22 -12.43
C MET A 313 3.20 17.46 -13.01
N GLN A 314 2.77 18.72 -13.09
CA GLN A 314 1.48 19.08 -13.66
C GLN A 314 1.37 18.68 -15.14
N ARG A 315 2.43 18.90 -15.93
CA ARG A 315 2.49 18.46 -17.34
C ARG A 315 2.41 16.94 -17.46
N GLN A 316 3.13 16.21 -16.61
CA GLN A 316 3.11 14.75 -16.61
C GLN A 316 1.71 14.21 -16.29
N ALA A 317 1.07 14.72 -15.23
CA ALA A 317 -0.29 14.36 -14.86
C ALA A 317 -1.31 14.68 -15.97
N MET A 318 -1.12 15.80 -16.69
CA MET A 318 -1.96 16.15 -17.84
C MET A 318 -1.83 15.12 -18.98
N ILE A 319 -0.60 14.68 -19.30
CA ILE A 319 -0.35 13.68 -20.33
C ILE A 319 -0.95 12.33 -19.94
N GLU A 320 -0.77 11.89 -18.70
CA GLU A 320 -1.33 10.63 -18.20
C GLU A 320 -2.86 10.64 -18.21
N ASN A 321 -3.49 11.73 -17.77
CA ASN A 321 -4.95 11.88 -17.85
C ASN A 321 -5.46 11.85 -19.29
N GLN A 322 -4.73 12.46 -20.24
CA GLN A 322 -5.09 12.39 -21.66
C GLN A 322 -4.96 10.96 -22.20
N ALA A 323 -3.89 10.25 -21.84
CA ALA A 323 -3.70 8.86 -22.22
C ALA A 323 -4.82 7.96 -21.68
N GLY A 324 -5.17 8.12 -20.40
CA GLY A 324 -6.28 7.42 -19.75
C GLY A 324 -7.63 7.73 -20.42
N GLN A 325 -7.88 8.98 -20.80
CA GLN A 325 -9.10 9.35 -21.52
C GLN A 325 -9.22 8.64 -22.87
N VAL A 326 -8.12 8.56 -23.64
CA VAL A 326 -8.10 7.85 -24.93
C VAL A 326 -8.36 6.35 -24.76
N GLU A 327 -7.86 5.75 -23.68
CA GLU A 327 -8.13 4.34 -23.38
C GLU A 327 -9.60 4.11 -22.97
N ILE A 328 -10.16 4.99 -22.14
CA ILE A 328 -11.57 4.97 -21.78
C ILE A 328 -12.44 5.05 -23.04
N ASP A 329 -12.14 5.95 -23.98
CA ASP A 329 -12.90 6.10 -25.22
C ASP A 329 -12.84 4.83 -26.08
N LYS A 330 -11.66 4.18 -26.17
CA LYS A 330 -11.49 2.89 -26.88
C LYS A 330 -12.31 1.78 -26.23
N LEU A 331 -12.26 1.66 -24.91
CA LEU A 331 -13.01 0.65 -24.16
C LEU A 331 -14.52 0.87 -24.28
N GLN A 332 -14.99 2.11 -24.21
CA GLN A 332 -16.39 2.45 -24.45
C GLN A 332 -16.83 2.06 -25.86
N HIS A 333 -16.01 2.31 -26.88
CA HIS A 333 -16.33 1.89 -28.25
C HIS A 333 -16.43 0.36 -28.38
N LEU A 334 -15.50 -0.37 -27.77
CA LEU A 334 -15.51 -1.83 -27.78
C LEU A 334 -16.76 -2.37 -27.08
N LEU A 335 -17.12 -1.81 -25.93
CA LEU A 335 -18.34 -2.17 -25.19
C LEU A 335 -19.58 -1.95 -26.05
N GLN A 336 -19.71 -0.80 -26.73
CA GLN A 336 -20.82 -0.52 -27.63
C GLN A 336 -20.92 -1.56 -28.77
N MET A 337 -19.78 -1.97 -29.34
CA MET A 337 -19.75 -3.00 -30.38
C MET A 337 -20.18 -4.37 -29.83
N LYS A 338 -19.74 -4.73 -28.63
CA LYS A 338 -20.16 -5.97 -27.95
C LYS A 338 -21.63 -5.96 -27.58
N ASP A 339 -22.18 -4.84 -27.14
CA ASP A 339 -23.63 -4.71 -26.89
C ASP A 339 -24.45 -4.87 -28.17
N ARG A 340 -23.98 -4.33 -29.30
CA ARG A 340 -24.64 -4.55 -30.61
C ARG A 340 -24.62 -6.02 -31.01
N GLU A 341 -23.48 -6.70 -30.85
CA GLU A 341 -23.35 -8.14 -31.12
C GLU A 341 -24.25 -8.96 -30.20
N MET A 342 -24.22 -8.68 -28.90
CA MET A 342 -25.08 -9.29 -27.89
C MET A 342 -26.57 -9.12 -28.24
N ASN A 343 -26.98 -7.92 -28.67
CA ASN A 343 -28.34 -7.66 -29.08
C ASN A 343 -28.74 -8.42 -30.36
N ARG A 344 -27.81 -8.64 -31.30
CA ARG A 344 -28.05 -9.50 -32.47
C ARG A 344 -28.25 -10.95 -32.05
N VAL A 345 -27.40 -11.48 -31.15
CA VAL A 345 -27.53 -12.84 -30.63
C VAL A 345 -28.84 -13.01 -29.87
N LYS A 346 -29.22 -12.05 -29.01
CA LYS A 346 -30.52 -12.06 -28.30
C LYS A 346 -31.70 -12.08 -29.28
N LYS A 347 -31.66 -11.30 -30.36
CA LYS A 347 -32.71 -11.32 -31.40
C LYS A 347 -32.77 -12.67 -32.11
N LEU A 348 -31.63 -13.24 -32.50
CA LEU A 348 -31.59 -14.55 -33.14
C LEU A 348 -32.11 -15.65 -32.22
N ALA A 349 -31.69 -15.65 -30.96
CA ALA A 349 -32.15 -16.61 -29.96
C ALA A 349 -33.67 -16.49 -29.73
N LYS A 350 -34.20 -15.26 -29.71
CA LYS A 350 -35.65 -15.03 -29.65
C LYS A 350 -36.36 -15.58 -30.88
N ASN A 351 -35.87 -15.28 -32.09
CA ASN A 351 -36.46 -15.80 -33.33
C ASN A 351 -36.49 -17.34 -33.35
N ILE A 352 -35.39 -18.00 -32.97
CA ILE A 352 -35.33 -19.47 -32.89
C ILE A 352 -36.36 -20.00 -31.87
N LEU A 353 -36.54 -19.31 -30.74
CA LEU A 353 -37.53 -19.70 -29.74
C LEU A 353 -38.96 -19.49 -30.26
N ASP A 354 -39.23 -18.39 -30.95
CA ASP A 354 -40.53 -18.07 -31.55
C ASP A 354 -40.86 -19.11 -32.64
N GLU A 355 -39.94 -19.40 -33.56
CA GLU A 355 -40.08 -20.46 -34.58
C GLU A 355 -40.34 -21.83 -33.93
N ARG A 356 -39.59 -22.18 -32.88
CA ARG A 356 -39.83 -23.41 -32.13
C ARG A 356 -41.22 -23.43 -31.50
N THR A 357 -41.66 -22.32 -30.94
CA THR A 357 -42.99 -22.19 -30.33
C THR A 357 -44.10 -22.34 -31.37
N GLU A 358 -43.91 -21.80 -32.58
CA GLU A 358 -44.83 -21.99 -33.71
C GLU A 358 -44.91 -23.46 -34.12
N VAL A 359 -43.77 -24.14 -34.26
CA VAL A 359 -43.73 -25.57 -34.59
C VAL A 359 -44.38 -26.41 -33.48
N GLU A 360 -44.11 -26.11 -32.21
CA GLU A 360 -44.76 -26.76 -31.07
C GLU A 360 -46.28 -26.59 -31.10
N SER A 361 -46.76 -25.38 -31.37
CA SER A 361 -48.19 -25.07 -31.51
C SER A 361 -48.81 -25.85 -32.66
N PHE A 362 -48.15 -25.88 -33.83
CA PHE A 362 -48.60 -26.67 -34.98
C PHE A 362 -48.75 -28.16 -34.66
N PHE A 363 -47.78 -28.76 -33.95
CA PHE A 363 -47.88 -30.17 -33.56
C PHE A 363 -49.00 -30.43 -32.56
N LEU A 364 -49.22 -29.51 -31.60
CA LEU A 364 -50.33 -29.61 -30.65
C LEU A 364 -51.68 -29.52 -31.36
N ASP A 365 -51.82 -28.60 -32.32
CA ASP A 365 -53.02 -28.45 -33.13
C ASP A 365 -53.27 -29.67 -34.03
N ALA A 366 -52.23 -30.18 -34.71
CA ALA A 366 -52.33 -31.39 -35.51
C ALA A 366 -52.72 -32.61 -34.66
N LEU A 367 -52.13 -32.76 -33.47
CA LEU A 367 -52.51 -33.80 -32.51
C LEU A 367 -53.96 -33.64 -32.04
N HIS A 368 -54.41 -32.40 -31.82
CA HIS A 368 -55.78 -32.12 -31.44
C HIS A 368 -56.75 -32.51 -32.56
N GLN A 369 -56.47 -32.12 -33.81
CA GLN A 369 -57.27 -32.48 -34.97
C GLN A 369 -57.36 -34.00 -35.16
N VAL A 370 -56.23 -34.72 -35.08
CA VAL A 370 -56.22 -36.19 -35.19
C VAL A 370 -57.05 -36.82 -34.07
N LYS A 371 -56.92 -36.37 -32.82
CA LYS A 371 -57.75 -36.85 -31.71
C LYS A 371 -59.24 -36.61 -31.96
N GLN A 372 -59.62 -35.45 -32.50
CA GLN A 372 -61.01 -35.20 -32.88
C GLN A 372 -61.50 -36.15 -33.99
N GLN A 373 -60.68 -36.39 -35.02
CA GLN A 373 -61.01 -37.34 -36.10
C GLN A 373 -61.13 -38.78 -35.59
N ILE A 374 -60.28 -39.20 -34.65
CA ILE A 374 -60.41 -40.50 -33.97
C ILE A 374 -61.75 -40.59 -33.23
N LEU A 375 -62.14 -39.56 -32.47
CA LEU A 375 -63.43 -39.56 -31.76
C LEU A 375 -64.63 -39.60 -32.73
N LEU A 376 -64.60 -38.82 -33.81
CA LEU A 376 -65.63 -38.81 -34.84
C LEU A 376 -65.70 -40.16 -35.57
N GLY A 377 -64.55 -40.72 -35.96
CA GLY A 377 -64.41 -42.03 -36.59
C GLY A 377 -64.95 -43.15 -35.71
N ARG A 378 -64.56 -43.19 -34.43
CA ARG A 378 -65.08 -44.14 -33.43
C ARG A 378 -66.60 -44.03 -33.27
N LYS A 379 -67.15 -42.80 -33.22
CA LYS A 379 -68.59 -42.56 -33.13
C LYS A 379 -69.33 -43.00 -34.39
N HIS A 380 -68.78 -42.71 -35.57
CA HIS A 380 -69.34 -43.11 -36.85
C HIS A 380 -69.33 -44.63 -37.02
N TYR A 381 -68.19 -45.27 -36.75
CA TYR A 381 -68.04 -46.73 -36.78
C TYR A 381 -69.06 -47.41 -35.86
N LYS A 382 -69.23 -46.91 -34.62
CA LYS A 382 -70.25 -47.42 -33.70
C LYS A 382 -71.67 -47.34 -34.28
N LYS A 383 -72.03 -46.21 -34.91
CA LYS A 383 -73.34 -46.03 -35.57
C LYS A 383 -73.52 -46.94 -36.78
N VAL A 384 -72.52 -47.04 -37.65
CA VAL A 384 -72.57 -47.89 -38.85
C VAL A 384 -72.63 -49.37 -38.48
N ALA A 385 -71.81 -49.81 -37.53
CA ALA A 385 -71.86 -51.18 -37.01
C ALA A 385 -73.22 -51.49 -36.38
N GLN A 386 -73.84 -50.54 -35.67
CA GLN A 386 -75.18 -50.69 -35.11
C GLN A 386 -76.26 -50.77 -36.21
N ALA A 387 -76.18 -49.90 -37.23
CA ALA A 387 -77.09 -49.92 -38.36
C ALA A 387 -76.96 -51.23 -39.18
N ALA A 388 -75.72 -51.68 -39.45
CA ALA A 388 -75.45 -52.92 -40.16
C ALA A 388 -75.94 -54.15 -39.38
N PHE A 389 -75.73 -54.18 -38.06
CA PHE A 389 -76.29 -55.21 -37.19
C PHE A 389 -77.83 -55.20 -37.22
N ASN A 390 -78.46 -54.04 -37.03
CA ASN A 390 -79.91 -53.90 -37.08
C ASN A 390 -80.51 -54.25 -38.46
N PHE A 391 -79.79 -53.98 -39.54
CA PHE A 391 -80.18 -54.35 -40.90
C PHE A 391 -80.13 -55.86 -41.09
N LYS A 392 -79.02 -56.52 -40.72
CA LYS A 392 -78.90 -57.99 -40.75
C LYS A 392 -79.95 -58.66 -39.85
N MET A 393 -80.22 -58.09 -38.68
CA MET A 393 -81.26 -58.58 -37.78
C MET A 393 -82.65 -58.52 -38.45
N ARG A 394 -82.97 -57.43 -39.17
CA ARG A 394 -84.23 -57.29 -39.92
C ARG A 394 -84.32 -58.25 -41.11
N GLU A 395 -83.25 -58.41 -41.89
CA GLU A 395 -83.20 -59.36 -43.01
C GLU A 395 -83.33 -60.82 -42.53
N ALA A 396 -82.77 -61.16 -41.37
CA ALA A 396 -82.94 -62.47 -40.75
C ALA A 396 -84.36 -62.71 -40.25
N CYS A 397 -85.01 -61.70 -39.64
CA CYS A 397 -86.44 -61.76 -39.29
C CYS A 397 -87.35 -61.95 -40.51
N ALA A 398 -86.96 -61.43 -41.68
CA ALA A 398 -87.67 -61.62 -42.95
C ALA A 398 -87.39 -62.99 -43.61
N GLY A 399 -86.61 -63.87 -42.98
CA GLY A 399 -86.32 -65.23 -43.44
C GLY A 399 -85.33 -65.32 -44.60
N ARG A 400 -84.65 -64.22 -44.95
CA ARG A 400 -83.72 -64.16 -46.09
C ARG A 400 -82.29 -64.56 -45.73
N THR A 401 -81.91 -64.45 -44.46
CA THR A 401 -80.55 -64.75 -43.96
C THR A 401 -80.59 -65.31 -42.54
N GLU A 402 -79.47 -65.86 -42.05
CA GLU A 402 -79.32 -66.34 -40.67
C GLU A 402 -79.19 -65.19 -39.66
N TYR A 403 -79.67 -65.40 -38.42
CA TYR A 403 -79.60 -64.40 -37.36
C TYR A 403 -78.14 -64.06 -37.00
N PRO A 404 -77.74 -62.77 -37.00
CA PRO A 404 -76.38 -62.37 -36.66
C PRO A 404 -76.08 -62.62 -35.17
N GLN A 405 -74.83 -62.96 -34.85
CA GLN A 405 -74.37 -63.11 -33.46
C GLN A 405 -74.57 -61.80 -32.67
N ILE A 406 -75.03 -61.92 -31.41
CA ILE A 406 -75.32 -60.76 -30.54
C ILE A 406 -74.05 -59.92 -30.37
N ARG A 407 -74.13 -58.66 -30.79
CA ARG A 407 -73.05 -57.69 -30.72
C ARG A 407 -73.41 -56.58 -29.75
N THR A 408 -72.53 -56.31 -28.77
CA THR A 408 -72.80 -55.30 -27.74
C THR A 408 -72.18 -53.95 -28.10
N PHE A 409 -72.91 -52.87 -27.82
CA PHE A 409 -72.49 -51.49 -28.10
C PHE A 409 -72.19 -50.67 -26.83
N ASP A 410 -72.47 -51.21 -25.64
CA ASP A 410 -72.42 -50.48 -24.37
C ASP A 410 -71.08 -50.62 -23.61
N GLY A 411 -70.08 -51.28 -24.20
CA GLY A 411 -68.71 -51.30 -23.68
C GLY A 411 -68.52 -52.00 -22.33
N LYS A 412 -69.38 -52.95 -21.95
CA LYS A 412 -69.20 -53.76 -20.73
C LYS A 412 -67.99 -54.70 -20.87
N GLU A 413 -67.17 -54.79 -19.83
CA GLU A 413 -65.86 -55.48 -19.83
C GLU A 413 -65.92 -56.99 -20.06
N HIS A 414 -67.06 -57.63 -19.79
CA HIS A 414 -67.24 -59.10 -19.93
C HIS A 414 -67.98 -59.51 -21.21
N SER A 415 -68.05 -58.63 -22.22
CA SER A 415 -68.67 -58.96 -23.50
C SER A 415 -67.67 -59.61 -24.46
N THR A 416 -68.01 -60.79 -24.96
CA THR A 416 -67.16 -61.58 -25.89
C THR A 416 -67.20 -61.08 -27.34
N ASN A 417 -68.20 -60.27 -27.72
CA ASN A 417 -68.35 -59.70 -29.07
C ASN A 417 -68.84 -58.25 -28.97
N SER A 418 -67.89 -57.33 -28.78
CA SER A 418 -68.14 -55.91 -28.50
C SER A 418 -67.50 -55.01 -29.55
N VAL A 419 -68.23 -54.00 -30.01
CA VAL A 419 -67.69 -52.96 -30.91
C VAL A 419 -66.50 -52.24 -30.31
N THR A 420 -66.45 -52.12 -28.98
CA THR A 420 -65.32 -51.51 -28.28
C THR A 420 -64.04 -52.34 -28.42
N GLN A 421 -64.17 -53.67 -28.56
CA GLN A 421 -63.04 -54.56 -28.77
C GLN A 421 -62.46 -54.37 -30.18
N ASP A 422 -63.30 -54.24 -31.21
CA ASP A 422 -62.89 -53.94 -32.58
C ASP A 422 -62.14 -52.59 -32.68
N LEU A 423 -62.57 -51.57 -31.93
CA LEU A 423 -61.89 -50.27 -31.86
C LEU A 423 -60.53 -50.35 -31.15
N MET A 424 -60.42 -51.18 -30.10
CA MET A 424 -59.14 -51.44 -29.41
C MET A 424 -58.19 -52.30 -30.26
N GLU A 425 -58.72 -53.23 -31.04
CA GLU A 425 -57.96 -53.99 -32.01
C GLU A 425 -57.41 -53.07 -33.10
N ALA A 426 -58.21 -52.16 -33.67
CA ALA A 426 -57.74 -51.15 -34.62
C ALA A 426 -56.59 -50.28 -34.08
N GLU A 427 -56.57 -50.00 -32.77
CA GLU A 427 -55.47 -49.28 -32.10
C GLU A 427 -54.19 -50.14 -31.94
N LYS A 428 -54.33 -51.47 -31.96
CA LYS A 428 -53.24 -52.46 -31.85
C LYS A 428 -52.68 -52.94 -33.19
N TRP A 429 -53.26 -52.58 -34.35
CA TRP A 429 -52.78 -53.06 -35.65
C TRP A 429 -51.30 -52.70 -35.88
N THR A 430 -50.44 -53.72 -35.88
CA THR A 430 -48.98 -53.64 -36.01
C THR A 430 -48.43 -54.20 -37.33
N ASP A 431 -49.26 -54.83 -38.17
CA ASP A 431 -48.80 -55.39 -39.45
C ASP A 431 -48.80 -54.33 -40.54
N ILE A 432 -47.64 -53.66 -40.66
CA ILE A 432 -47.30 -52.86 -41.83
C ILE A 432 -46.01 -53.44 -42.41
N GLN A 433 -46.11 -54.24 -43.47
CA GLN A 433 -44.97 -54.66 -44.29
C GLN A 433 -44.90 -53.78 -45.54
N GLY A 434 -43.91 -52.88 -45.61
CA GLY A 434 -43.61 -52.07 -46.80
C GLY A 434 -43.37 -50.58 -46.51
N ASN A 435 -42.96 -49.82 -47.54
CA ASN A 435 -43.00 -48.36 -47.52
C ASN A 435 -44.47 -47.93 -47.55
N VAL A 436 -44.94 -47.30 -46.48
CA VAL A 436 -46.33 -46.83 -46.36
C VAL A 436 -46.34 -45.31 -46.33
N ASP A 437 -47.16 -44.71 -47.19
CA ASP A 437 -47.35 -43.27 -47.26
C ASP A 437 -48.29 -42.78 -46.14
N ILE A 438 -48.17 -41.50 -45.77
CA ILE A 438 -48.94 -40.90 -44.67
C ILE A 438 -50.45 -40.99 -44.94
N GLU A 439 -50.87 -41.02 -46.20
CA GLU A 439 -52.28 -41.11 -46.58
C GLU A 439 -52.92 -42.45 -46.15
N ASP A 440 -52.15 -43.53 -46.21
CA ASP A 440 -52.59 -44.90 -45.95
C ASP A 440 -52.71 -45.25 -44.46
N LEU A 441 -52.26 -44.36 -43.57
CA LEU A 441 -52.31 -44.57 -42.12
C LEU A 441 -53.71 -44.29 -41.54
N THR A 442 -54.15 -45.14 -40.61
CA THR A 442 -55.34 -44.86 -39.79
C THR A 442 -55.11 -43.65 -38.91
N TRP A 443 -56.19 -42.99 -38.46
CA TRP A 443 -56.06 -41.80 -37.60
C TRP A 443 -55.33 -42.11 -36.29
N GLU A 444 -55.52 -43.30 -35.72
CA GLU A 444 -54.82 -43.81 -34.54
C GLU A 444 -53.30 -43.98 -34.79
N GLN A 445 -52.90 -44.40 -36.00
CA GLN A 445 -51.48 -44.49 -36.38
C GLN A 445 -50.88 -43.10 -36.62
N LYS A 446 -51.61 -42.21 -37.29
CA LYS A 446 -51.22 -40.80 -37.47
C LYS A 446 -50.98 -40.11 -36.13
N GLU A 447 -51.79 -40.39 -35.11
CA GLU A 447 -51.59 -39.86 -33.76
C GLU A 447 -50.29 -40.34 -33.12
N LYS A 448 -49.97 -41.64 -33.22
CA LYS A 448 -48.73 -42.21 -32.68
C LYS A 448 -47.50 -41.62 -33.38
N VAL A 449 -47.54 -41.45 -34.69
CA VAL A 449 -46.47 -40.83 -35.47
C VAL A 449 -46.28 -39.37 -35.07
N LEU A 450 -47.35 -38.57 -34.97
CA LEU A 450 -47.27 -37.17 -34.53
C LEU A 450 -46.76 -37.04 -33.10
N ARG A 451 -47.18 -37.91 -32.16
CA ARG A 451 -46.64 -37.93 -30.79
C ARG A 451 -45.15 -38.27 -30.78
N LEU A 452 -44.73 -39.23 -31.61
CA LEU A 452 -43.32 -39.60 -31.73
C LEU A 452 -42.49 -38.46 -32.34
N LEU A 453 -43.00 -37.78 -33.37
CA LEU A 453 -42.35 -36.63 -33.99
C LEU A 453 -42.23 -35.46 -33.01
N PHE A 454 -43.30 -35.14 -32.27
CA PHE A 454 -43.29 -34.11 -31.24
C PHE A 454 -42.32 -34.45 -30.09
N ALA A 455 -42.27 -35.72 -29.66
CA ALA A 455 -41.30 -36.19 -28.66
C ALA A 455 -39.86 -36.09 -29.19
N LYS A 456 -39.63 -36.48 -30.45
CA LYS A 456 -38.31 -36.40 -31.09
C LYS A 456 -37.85 -34.95 -31.24
N MET A 457 -38.75 -34.03 -31.61
CA MET A 457 -38.47 -32.59 -31.69
C MET A 457 -38.12 -32.00 -30.32
N ASN A 458 -38.80 -32.44 -29.25
CA ASN A 458 -38.51 -32.02 -27.88
C ASN A 458 -37.32 -32.74 -27.24
N GLY A 459 -36.54 -33.50 -28.02
CA GLY A 459 -35.32 -34.17 -27.55
C GLY A 459 -35.57 -35.45 -26.72
N PHE A 460 -36.81 -35.96 -26.67
CA PHE A 460 -37.10 -37.27 -26.09
C PHE A 460 -36.75 -38.37 -27.10
N VAL A 461 -35.49 -38.82 -27.07
CA VAL A 461 -35.04 -40.01 -27.79
C VAL A 461 -35.25 -41.23 -26.88
N SER A 462 -35.89 -42.30 -27.38
CA SER A 462 -35.79 -43.62 -26.74
C SER A 462 -34.31 -44.03 -26.70
N ARG A 463 -33.72 -43.95 -25.50
CA ARG A 463 -32.32 -44.27 -25.22
C ARG A 463 -31.97 -45.68 -25.71
N LYS A 464 -31.40 -45.80 -26.90
CA LYS A 464 -30.44 -46.86 -27.23
C LYS A 464 -29.06 -46.33 -26.87
N TYR A 465 -28.34 -47.10 -26.05
CA TYR A 465 -26.99 -46.82 -25.58
C TYR A 465 -26.11 -46.25 -26.70
N SER A 466 -25.74 -44.99 -26.58
CA SER A 466 -24.61 -44.39 -27.30
C SER A 466 -24.07 -43.25 -26.45
N GLN A 467 -22.85 -43.50 -26.00
CA GLN A 467 -21.84 -42.69 -25.34
C GLN A 467 -22.17 -41.20 -25.08
N SER A 468 -22.06 -40.89 -23.78
CA SER A 468 -21.81 -39.58 -23.18
C SER A 468 -20.86 -38.71 -24.01
N SER A 469 -21.35 -37.56 -24.46
CA SER A 469 -20.56 -36.34 -24.60
C SER A 469 -21.19 -35.26 -23.70
N ARG A 470 -20.47 -34.97 -22.62
CA ARG A 470 -20.74 -33.89 -21.69
C ARG A 470 -20.31 -32.58 -22.37
N PRO A 471 -21.09 -31.48 -22.35
CA PRO A 471 -20.59 -30.20 -22.82
C PRO A 471 -19.56 -29.66 -21.83
N SER A 472 -18.44 -29.15 -22.35
CA SER A 472 -17.42 -28.44 -21.59
C SER A 472 -18.01 -27.19 -20.94
N VAL A 473 -17.76 -27.03 -19.65
CA VAL A 473 -18.08 -25.82 -18.88
C VAL A 473 -17.17 -24.67 -19.36
N PRO A 474 -17.66 -23.42 -19.49
CA PRO A 474 -16.80 -22.28 -19.80
C PRO A 474 -15.83 -21.98 -18.65
N ASP A 475 -14.58 -21.72 -18.99
CA ASP A 475 -13.56 -21.26 -18.04
C ASP A 475 -14.00 -19.97 -17.35
N TYR A 476 -13.87 -20.01 -16.03
CA TYR A 476 -14.00 -18.87 -15.12
C TYR A 476 -12.80 -17.94 -15.34
N VAL A 477 -13.07 -16.73 -15.84
CA VAL A 477 -12.10 -15.64 -15.91
C VAL A 477 -11.94 -15.07 -14.50
N VAL A 478 -10.81 -15.37 -13.86
CA VAL A 478 -10.25 -14.57 -12.77
C VAL A 478 -9.65 -13.32 -13.40
N ALA A 479 -10.02 -12.16 -12.88
CA ALA A 479 -9.29 -10.93 -13.11
C ALA A 479 -8.12 -10.83 -12.11
N ASP A 480 -7.04 -10.24 -12.62
CA ASP A 480 -5.93 -9.56 -11.94
C ASP A 480 -4.69 -10.39 -11.55
N ASP A 481 -3.62 -10.24 -12.32
CA ASP A 481 -2.39 -9.61 -11.83
C ASP A 481 -1.50 -9.20 -13.03
N GLY A 482 -0.90 -8.02 -12.93
CA GLY A 482 -0.11 -7.39 -13.99
C GLY A 482 1.22 -8.10 -14.28
N GLU A 483 1.54 -8.25 -15.57
CA GLU A 483 2.90 -8.50 -16.03
C GLU A 483 3.54 -7.18 -16.49
N THR A 484 4.41 -6.63 -15.66
CA THR A 484 5.60 -5.91 -16.13
C THR A 484 6.58 -6.94 -16.69
N LYS A 485 6.78 -6.92 -18.01
CA LYS A 485 7.90 -7.60 -18.66
C LYS A 485 9.09 -6.67 -18.78
N GLU A 486 10.18 -7.16 -18.21
CA GLU A 486 11.55 -6.74 -18.44
C GLU A 486 11.93 -6.83 -19.93
N PHE A 487 12.53 -5.75 -20.43
CA PHE A 487 13.75 -5.80 -21.23
C PHE A 487 14.81 -5.16 -20.31
N GLY A 488 15.96 -5.77 -20.03
CA GLY A 488 16.95 -6.20 -21.00
C GLY A 488 18.21 -5.36 -20.76
N ASP A 489 19.14 -5.97 -20.03
CA ASP A 489 20.52 -5.63 -19.69
C ASP A 489 21.27 -4.70 -20.67
N ASP A 490 21.95 -3.69 -20.12
CA ASP A 490 23.30 -3.36 -20.54
C ASP A 490 24.04 -2.61 -19.41
N SER A 491 24.87 -3.38 -18.71
CA SER A 491 25.87 -2.90 -17.79
C SER A 491 27.11 -2.41 -18.55
N LYS A 492 27.47 -1.13 -18.41
CA LYS A 492 28.86 -0.66 -18.57
C LYS A 492 29.15 0.58 -17.71
N LEU A 493 30.13 0.37 -16.84
CA LEU A 493 30.84 1.29 -15.97
C LEU A 493 31.25 2.62 -16.63
N GLN A 494 31.13 3.71 -15.87
CA GLN A 494 32.27 4.60 -15.66
C GLN A 494 32.15 5.33 -14.31
N ASP A 495 33.09 5.01 -13.43
CA ASP A 495 33.38 5.67 -12.18
C ASP A 495 33.68 7.16 -12.37
N GLN A 496 33.06 8.03 -11.56
CA GLN A 496 33.70 9.27 -11.10
C GLN A 496 33.40 9.48 -9.62
N THR A 497 34.34 9.00 -8.82
CA THR A 497 34.66 9.40 -7.45
C THR A 497 34.55 10.91 -7.26
N PHE A 498 33.74 11.37 -6.29
CA PHE A 498 33.88 12.72 -5.72
C PHE A 498 34.26 12.66 -4.24
N ILE A 499 35.50 13.10 -4.05
CA ILE A 499 36.21 13.57 -2.87
C ILE A 499 35.32 14.15 -1.75
N THR A 500 35.39 13.53 -0.58
CA THR A 500 35.08 14.14 0.71
C THR A 500 36.30 14.93 1.15
N GLN A 501 36.27 16.26 1.06
CA GLN A 501 37.28 17.11 1.70
C GLN A 501 36.93 17.30 3.18
N GLN A 502 37.83 16.79 4.02
CA GLN A 502 38.00 17.19 5.40
C GLN A 502 38.71 18.55 5.51
N VAL A 503 38.63 19.11 6.73
CA VAL A 503 39.55 20.06 7.41
C VAL A 503 39.16 21.55 7.33
N PRO A 504 39.37 22.41 8.37
CA PRO A 504 39.83 22.19 9.75
C PRO A 504 38.88 22.69 10.85
N ILE A 505 39.01 22.05 12.01
CA ILE A 505 38.69 22.60 13.33
C ILE A 505 39.68 23.74 13.61
N SER A 506 39.17 24.92 13.98
CA SER A 506 39.96 25.97 14.62
C SER A 506 39.14 26.58 15.75
N ASP A 507 39.67 26.42 16.95
CA ASP A 507 39.19 27.02 18.19
C ASP A 507 39.13 28.54 18.07
N SER A 508 38.00 29.12 18.45
CA SER A 508 37.93 30.51 18.85
C SER A 508 36.90 30.67 19.96
N SER A 509 37.43 30.86 21.16
CA SER A 509 36.71 31.33 22.33
C SER A 509 36.09 32.70 22.05
N GLY A 510 34.76 32.74 22.04
CA GLY A 510 33.97 33.96 21.86
C GLY A 510 32.74 33.91 22.75
N GLU A 511 32.91 34.43 23.97
CA GLU A 511 31.85 34.94 24.84
C GLU A 511 30.79 35.73 24.05
N LEU A 512 29.49 35.50 24.31
CA LEU A 512 28.37 36.46 24.26
C LEU A 512 27.04 35.67 24.43
N MET A 513 26.44 35.70 25.62
CA MET A 513 25.38 36.64 26.05
C MET A 513 24.01 36.37 25.44
N ILE A 514 23.16 35.75 26.27
CA ILE A 514 21.73 35.55 26.08
C ILE A 514 21.00 36.90 26.24
N PRO A 515 20.10 37.31 25.33
CA PRO A 515 19.22 38.45 25.57
C PRO A 515 18.13 38.07 26.57
N ASN A 516 18.15 38.76 27.71
CA ASN A 516 17.16 38.68 28.77
C ASN A 516 15.85 39.33 28.30
N ILE A 517 14.76 38.58 28.23
CA ILE A 517 13.42 39.11 27.97
C ILE A 517 12.89 39.70 29.29
N GLN A 518 13.01 41.01 29.44
CA GLN A 518 12.24 41.77 30.43
C GLN A 518 10.79 41.88 29.94
N LYS A 519 9.88 41.11 30.54
CA LYS A 519 8.47 41.48 30.62
C LYS A 519 8.33 42.42 31.82
N GLU A 520 8.25 43.71 31.53
CA GLU A 520 7.88 44.73 32.50
C GLU A 520 6.36 44.72 32.64
N SER A 521 5.90 44.34 33.84
CA SER A 521 4.53 44.49 34.29
C SER A 521 4.27 45.97 34.57
N GLN A 522 3.41 46.61 33.78
CA GLN A 522 2.81 47.89 34.15
C GLN A 522 1.61 47.60 35.05
N GLU A 523 1.77 47.91 36.34
CA GLU A 523 0.70 48.08 37.31
C GLU A 523 0.83 49.51 37.85
N SER A 524 -0.15 50.35 37.52
CA SER A 524 -0.39 51.70 38.07
C SER A 524 -1.71 52.16 37.45
N ASP A 525 -2.68 52.73 38.13
CA ASP A 525 -2.95 52.89 39.56
C ASP A 525 -4.46 53.23 39.62
N ILE A 526 -4.97 53.24 40.83
CA ILE A 526 -6.33 53.46 41.27
C ILE A 526 -6.94 54.80 40.82
N GLY A 527 -8.24 54.78 40.53
CA GLY A 527 -9.18 55.86 40.88
C GLY A 527 -9.93 56.52 39.73
N THR A 528 -11.26 56.33 39.63
CA THR A 528 -12.31 57.25 40.12
C THR A 528 -13.67 56.83 39.53
N SER A 529 -14.70 56.81 40.39
CA SER A 529 -16.15 56.53 40.17
C SER A 529 -16.62 55.09 40.37
#